data_AF-A0A9Q1BNM7-F1
#
_entry.id   AF-A0A9Q1BNM7-F1
#
_cell.length_a   1.000
_cell.length_b   1.000
_cell.length_c   1.000
_cell.angle_alpha   90.00
_cell.angle_beta   90.00
_cell.angle_gamma   90.00
#
_symmetry.space_group_name_H-M   'P 1'
#
loop_
_entity.id
_entity.type
_entity.pdbx_description
1 polymer ?
#
loop_
_entity_poly.entity_id
_entity_poly.type
_entity_poly.pdbx_seq_one_letter_code
_entity_poly.pdbx_strand_id
1 'polypeptide(L)'
;MSSLLDTGSDSKSLQRALNRQQERIKYDEQMAAREATVKNEMAINKKADWVENLEAASESQRMKEERRLMAEEAKLAGVALVEIRRAALRTQLEQDYAQYEQELQAQGKAFYFKRE
;
A
#
# COMPACT_ATOMS: atom_id res chain seq x y z
N MET A 1 45.14 -14.13 75.81
CA MET A 1 45.05 -15.21 74.81
C MET A 1 43.58 -15.53 74.57
N SER A 2 42.93 -14.92 73.57
CA SER A 2 41.58 -15.29 73.14
C SER A 2 41.44 -14.95 71.66
N SER A 3 41.85 -15.89 70.80
CA SER A 3 41.86 -15.71 69.32
C SER A 3 41.87 -17.06 68.60
N LEU A 4 41.15 -18.07 69.10
CA LEU A 4 41.17 -19.42 68.52
C LEU A 4 39.81 -20.13 68.48
N LEU A 5 38.69 -19.41 68.70
CA LEU A 5 37.34 -20.00 68.66
C LEU A 5 36.41 -19.43 67.56
N ASP A 6 36.87 -18.53 66.69
CA ASP A 6 35.98 -17.84 65.72
C ASP A 6 35.90 -18.52 64.33
N THR A 7 36.77 -19.50 64.05
CA THR A 7 36.90 -20.10 62.70
C THR A 7 35.66 -20.89 62.23
N GLY A 8 34.82 -21.38 63.15
CA GLY A 8 33.57 -22.09 62.83
C GLY A 8 32.37 -21.18 62.54
N SER A 9 32.43 -19.90 62.95
CA SER A 9 31.44 -18.87 62.63
C SER A 9 31.65 -18.35 61.21
N ASP A 10 32.91 -18.10 60.88
CA ASP A 10 33.35 -17.61 59.57
C ASP A 10 33.11 -18.60 58.42
N SER A 11 33.28 -19.90 58.66
CA SER A 11 32.99 -20.91 57.63
C SER A 11 31.49 -20.99 57.30
N LYS A 12 30.62 -20.84 58.32
CA LYS A 12 29.15 -20.81 58.15
C LYS A 12 28.67 -19.51 57.50
N SER A 13 29.32 -18.38 57.81
CA SER A 13 29.01 -17.09 57.19
C SER A 13 29.42 -17.09 55.71
N LEU A 14 30.59 -17.64 55.37
CA LEU A 14 31.07 -17.83 54.01
C LEU A 14 30.13 -18.74 53.20
N GLN A 15 29.70 -19.86 53.77
CA GLN A 15 28.79 -20.77 53.09
C GLN A 15 27.41 -20.15 52.84
N ARG A 16 26.90 -19.34 53.78
CA ARG A 16 25.69 -18.53 53.57
C ARG A 16 25.88 -17.47 52.49
N ALA A 17 27.05 -16.83 52.43
CA ALA A 17 27.38 -15.85 51.40
C ALA A 17 27.44 -16.49 50.00
N LEU A 18 28.08 -17.66 49.89
CA LEU A 18 28.12 -18.45 48.65
C LEU A 18 26.73 -18.87 48.19
N ASN A 19 25.89 -19.37 49.10
CA ASN A 19 24.51 -19.76 48.75
C ASN A 19 23.71 -18.56 48.24
N ARG A 20 23.82 -17.39 48.89
CA ARG A 20 23.17 -16.15 48.41
C ARG A 20 23.68 -15.72 47.04
N GLN A 21 24.98 -15.88 46.78
CA GLN A 21 25.56 -15.56 45.48
C GLN A 21 25.05 -16.52 44.39
N GLN A 22 24.97 -17.82 44.68
CA GLN A 22 24.39 -18.81 43.77
C GLN A 22 22.93 -18.54 43.47
N GLU A 23 22.13 -18.16 44.48
CA GLU A 23 20.73 -17.77 44.29
C GLU A 23 20.59 -16.53 43.41
N ARG A 24 21.46 -15.52 43.59
CA ARG A 24 21.49 -14.32 42.73
C ARG A 24 21.84 -14.67 41.30
N ILE A 25 22.93 -15.42 41.08
CA ILE A 25 23.35 -15.84 39.74
C ILE A 25 22.21 -16.59 39.04
N LYS A 26 21.58 -17.54 39.74
CA LYS A 26 20.44 -18.29 39.21
C LYS A 26 19.27 -17.38 38.83
N TYR A 27 18.98 -16.36 39.65
CA TYR A 27 17.91 -15.42 39.34
C TYR A 27 18.26 -14.51 38.15
N ASP A 28 19.50 -14.02 38.10
CA ASP A 28 19.99 -13.17 37.01
C ASP A 28 19.98 -13.94 35.68
N GLU A 29 20.39 -15.22 35.67
CA GLU A 29 20.31 -16.10 34.51
C GLU A 29 18.86 -16.32 34.06
N GLN A 30 17.93 -16.51 35.00
CA GLN A 30 16.51 -16.63 34.69
C GLN A 30 15.93 -15.35 34.11
N MET A 31 16.32 -14.19 34.62
CA MET A 31 15.87 -12.89 34.09
C MET A 31 16.47 -12.64 32.70
N ALA A 32 17.75 -12.92 32.49
CA ALA A 32 18.41 -12.82 31.19
C ALA A 32 17.74 -13.71 30.14
N ALA A 33 17.39 -14.96 30.51
CA ALA A 33 16.64 -15.85 29.64
C ALA A 33 15.25 -15.29 29.29
N ARG A 34 14.53 -14.74 30.27
CA ARG A 34 13.23 -14.10 30.02
C ARG A 34 13.34 -12.88 29.10
N GLU A 35 14.32 -12.02 29.32
CA GLU A 35 14.55 -10.87 28.43
C GLU A 35 14.85 -11.31 27.00
N ALA A 36 15.63 -12.37 26.82
CA ALA A 36 15.92 -12.91 25.50
C ALA A 36 14.65 -13.41 24.81
N THR A 37 13.78 -14.12 25.52
CA THR A 37 12.47 -14.56 25.01
C THR A 37 11.60 -13.38 24.60
N VAL A 38 11.45 -12.38 25.47
CA VAL A 38 10.61 -11.20 25.19
C VAL A 38 11.13 -10.44 23.98
N LYS A 39 12.46 -10.24 23.86
CA LYS A 39 13.05 -9.59 22.69
C LYS A 39 12.76 -10.35 21.40
N ASN A 40 12.82 -11.68 21.44
CA ASN A 40 12.51 -12.52 20.29
C ASN A 40 11.03 -12.43 19.92
N GLU A 41 10.12 -12.53 20.89
CA GLU A 41 8.68 -12.37 20.68
C GLU A 41 8.33 -10.99 20.10
N MET A 42 8.95 -9.92 20.61
CA MET A 42 8.78 -8.57 20.05
C MET A 42 9.25 -8.48 18.60
N ALA A 43 10.35 -9.13 18.24
CA ALA A 43 10.85 -9.16 16.86
C ALA A 43 9.90 -9.94 15.94
N ILE A 44 9.36 -11.05 16.40
CA ILE A 44 8.38 -11.86 15.68
C ILE A 44 7.09 -11.06 15.46
N ASN A 45 6.56 -10.41 16.51
CA ASN A 45 5.34 -9.61 16.40
C ASN A 45 5.50 -8.47 15.40
N LYS A 46 6.62 -7.72 15.46
CA LYS A 46 6.90 -6.67 14.48
C LYS A 46 6.93 -7.20 13.04
N LYS A 47 7.48 -8.40 12.83
CA LYS A 47 7.51 -9.04 11.51
C LYS A 47 6.10 -9.45 11.08
N ALA A 48 5.29 -10.02 11.97
CA ALA A 48 3.90 -10.37 11.70
C ALA A 48 3.08 -9.14 11.33
N ASP A 49 3.14 -8.08 12.14
CA ASP A 49 2.47 -6.80 11.89
C ASP A 49 2.85 -6.24 10.51
N TRP A 50 4.13 -6.30 10.15
CA TRP A 50 4.58 -5.82 8.86
C TRP A 50 4.02 -6.67 7.70
N VAL A 51 4.03 -8.00 7.83
CA VAL A 51 3.52 -8.91 6.79
C VAL A 51 2.01 -8.74 6.61
N GLU A 52 1.25 -8.69 7.71
CA GLU A 52 -0.22 -8.51 7.65
C GLU A 52 -0.60 -7.19 6.97
N ASN A 53 0.13 -6.11 7.26
CA ASN A 53 -0.16 -4.81 6.67
C ASN A 53 0.40 -4.64 5.25
N LEU A 54 1.37 -5.46 4.84
CA LEU A 54 2.00 -5.37 3.52
C LEU A 54 0.99 -5.65 2.40
N GLU A 55 0.17 -6.70 2.56
CA GLU A 55 -0.82 -7.08 1.56
C GLU A 55 -1.89 -5.99 1.41
N ALA A 56 -2.43 -5.50 2.53
CA ALA A 56 -3.42 -4.42 2.54
C ALA A 56 -2.88 -3.12 1.90
N ALA A 57 -1.64 -2.74 2.22
CA ALA A 57 -1.01 -1.56 1.64
C ALA A 57 -0.76 -1.72 0.13
N SER A 58 -0.27 -2.89 -0.28
CA SER A 58 -0.04 -3.24 -1.69
C SER A 58 -1.33 -3.24 -2.49
N GLU A 59 -2.40 -3.85 -1.97
CA GLU A 59 -3.70 -3.89 -2.63
C GLU A 59 -4.29 -2.48 -2.74
N SER A 60 -4.22 -1.68 -1.68
CA SER A 60 -4.66 -0.27 -1.71
C SER A 60 -3.95 0.53 -2.80
N GLN A 61 -2.63 0.35 -2.93
CA GLN A 61 -1.85 0.99 -3.98
C GLN A 61 -2.24 0.50 -5.37
N ARG A 62 -2.44 -0.82 -5.55
CA ARG A 62 -2.90 -1.40 -6.82
C ARG A 62 -4.26 -0.84 -7.23
N MET A 63 -5.22 -0.81 -6.32
CA MET A 63 -6.56 -0.28 -6.57
C MET A 63 -6.54 1.21 -6.93
N LYS A 64 -5.65 1.99 -6.30
CA LYS A 64 -5.48 3.41 -6.64
C LYS A 64 -4.94 3.59 -8.05
N GLU A 65 -3.97 2.78 -8.45
CA GLU A 65 -3.38 2.82 -9.78
C GLU A 65 -4.38 2.35 -10.86
N GLU A 66 -5.09 1.26 -10.62
CA GLU A 66 -6.14 0.77 -11.53
C GLU A 66 -7.23 1.83 -11.76
N ARG A 67 -7.69 2.50 -10.70
CA ARG A 67 -8.67 3.60 -10.83
C ARG A 67 -8.14 4.76 -11.66
N ARG A 68 -6.85 5.10 -11.51
CA ARG A 68 -6.21 6.15 -12.31
C ARG A 68 -6.19 5.77 -13.79
N LEU A 69 -5.75 4.55 -14.10
CA LEU A 69 -5.68 4.04 -15.47
C LEU A 69 -7.07 3.98 -16.11
N MET A 70 -8.08 3.47 -15.39
CA MET A 70 -9.46 3.45 -15.88
C MET A 70 -10.01 4.85 -16.16
N ALA A 71 -9.69 5.84 -15.32
CA ALA A 71 -10.13 7.21 -15.54
C ALA A 71 -9.48 7.83 -16.79
N GLU A 72 -8.21 7.56 -17.03
CA GLU A 72 -7.50 7.99 -18.24
C GLU A 72 -8.05 7.32 -19.49
N GLU A 73 -8.32 6.02 -19.43
CA GLU A 73 -8.94 5.26 -20.52
C GLU A 73 -10.33 5.79 -20.85
N ALA A 74 -11.17 6.02 -19.84
CA ALA A 74 -12.51 6.59 -20.02
C ALA A 74 -12.46 7.98 -20.67
N LYS A 75 -11.47 8.80 -20.31
CA LYS A 75 -11.26 10.12 -20.92
C LYS A 75 -10.90 10.00 -22.40
N LEU A 76 -9.97 9.11 -22.75
CA LEU A 76 -9.58 8.88 -24.14
C LEU A 76 -10.75 8.31 -24.96
N ALA A 77 -11.50 7.36 -24.40
CA ALA A 77 -12.69 6.81 -25.02
C ALA A 77 -13.75 7.90 -25.29
N GLY A 78 -13.93 8.84 -24.36
CA GLY A 78 -14.82 10.00 -24.54
C GLY A 78 -14.40 10.89 -25.72
N VAL A 79 -13.11 11.18 -25.85
CA VAL A 79 -12.58 11.96 -26.98
C VAL A 79 -12.79 11.21 -28.30
N ALA A 80 -12.45 9.93 -28.35
CA ALA A 80 -12.63 9.10 -29.54
C ALA A 80 -14.11 9.04 -29.97
N LEU A 81 -15.04 8.89 -29.02
CA LEU A 81 -16.47 8.87 -29.30
C LEU A 81 -16.96 10.18 -29.93
N VAL A 82 -16.48 11.33 -29.44
CA VAL A 82 -16.84 12.64 -30.01
C VAL A 82 -16.33 12.76 -31.44
N GLU A 83 -15.10 12.32 -31.73
CA GLU A 83 -14.56 12.35 -33.09
C GLU A 83 -15.32 11.42 -34.04
N ILE A 84 -15.69 10.22 -33.59
CA ILE A 84 -16.54 9.30 -34.36
C ILE A 84 -17.89 9.96 -34.67
N ARG A 85 -18.52 10.60 -33.68
CA ARG A 85 -19.79 11.32 -33.88
C ARG A 85 -19.65 12.47 -34.86
N ARG A 86 -18.57 13.24 -34.79
CA ARG A 86 -18.27 14.33 -35.73
C ARG A 86 -18.10 13.81 -37.16
N ALA A 87 -17.38 12.70 -37.33
CA ALA A 87 -17.22 12.07 -38.63
C ALA A 87 -18.56 11.60 -39.20
N ALA A 88 -19.36 10.90 -38.40
CA ALA A 88 -20.69 10.44 -38.79
C ALA A 88 -21.61 11.62 -39.17
N LEU A 89 -21.59 12.71 -38.39
CA LEU A 89 -22.36 13.91 -38.69
C LEU A 89 -21.93 14.56 -40.01
N ARG A 90 -20.63 14.65 -40.30
CA ARG A 90 -20.16 15.18 -41.59
C ARG A 90 -20.67 14.34 -42.75
N THR A 91 -20.57 13.02 -42.66
CA THR A 91 -21.08 12.11 -43.69
C THR A 91 -22.59 12.27 -43.89
N GLN A 92 -23.35 12.40 -42.80
CA GLN A 92 -24.79 12.64 -42.89
C GLN A 92 -25.11 13.98 -43.55
N LEU A 93 -24.43 15.05 -43.15
CA LEU A 93 -24.61 16.37 -43.77
C LEU A 93 -24.25 16.35 -45.26
N GLU A 94 -23.18 15.67 -45.66
CA GLU A 94 -22.80 15.51 -47.07
C GLU A 94 -23.88 14.81 -47.88
N GLN A 95 -24.50 13.75 -47.31
CA GLN A 95 -25.62 13.05 -47.94
C GLN A 95 -26.85 13.96 -48.07
N ASP A 96 -27.20 14.67 -46.99
CA ASP A 96 -28.33 15.60 -46.98
C ASP A 96 -28.11 16.74 -48.00
N TYR A 97 -26.89 17.30 -48.06
CA TYR A 97 -26.53 18.33 -49.05
C TYR A 97 -26.67 17.82 -50.48
N ALA A 98 -26.17 16.61 -50.77
CA ALA A 98 -26.29 16.02 -52.10
C ALA A 98 -27.75 15.80 -52.50
N GLN A 99 -28.59 15.35 -51.55
CA GLN A 99 -30.03 15.20 -51.78
C GLN A 99 -30.70 16.56 -52.06
N TYR A 100 -30.46 17.55 -51.22
CA TYR A 100 -31.06 18.88 -51.39
C TYR A 100 -30.59 19.59 -52.66
N GLU A 101 -29.34 19.38 -53.08
CA GLU A 101 -28.84 19.92 -54.35
C GLU A 101 -29.62 19.35 -55.53
N GLN A 102 -29.88 18.03 -55.54
CA GLN A 102 -30.70 17.40 -56.59
C GLN A 102 -32.13 17.95 -56.60
N GLU A 103 -32.74 18.10 -55.43
CA GLU A 103 -34.10 18.65 -55.30
C GLU A 103 -34.19 20.11 -55.75
N LEU A 104 -33.19 20.93 -55.44
CA LEU A 104 -33.12 22.33 -55.87
C LEU A 104 -32.91 22.45 -57.37
N GLN A 105 -32.00 21.65 -57.94
CA GLN A 105 -31.76 21.62 -59.38
C GLN A 105 -33.02 21.21 -60.16
N ALA A 106 -33.79 20.25 -59.65
CA ALA A 106 -35.08 19.87 -60.23
C ALA A 106 -36.10 21.02 -60.25
N GLN A 107 -36.00 21.96 -59.31
CA GLN A 107 -36.82 23.18 -59.25
C GLN A 107 -36.19 24.37 -60.03
N GLY A 108 -35.06 24.16 -60.70
CA GLY A 108 -34.30 25.23 -61.37
C GLY A 108 -33.65 26.22 -60.41
N LYS A 109 -33.45 25.85 -59.14
CA LYS A 109 -32.81 26.65 -58.09
C LYS A 109 -31.44 26.06 -57.72
N ALA A 110 -30.62 26.84 -57.02
CA ALA A 110 -29.32 26.41 -56.51
C ALA A 110 -29.03 27.03 -55.15
N PHE A 111 -28.07 26.46 -54.41
CA PHE A 111 -27.58 27.04 -53.17
C PHE A 111 -26.88 28.38 -53.43
N TYR A 112 -27.15 29.35 -52.57
CA TYR A 112 -26.43 30.62 -52.58
C TYR A 112 -25.10 30.47 -51.83
N PHE A 113 -23.99 30.68 -52.52
CA PHE A 113 -22.67 30.77 -51.92
C PHE A 113 -22.15 32.20 -52.05
N LYS A 114 -21.97 32.88 -50.92
CA LYS A 114 -21.28 34.17 -50.91
C LYS A 114 -19.78 33.88 -51.12
N ARG A 115 -19.23 34.31 -52.26
CA ARG A 115 -17.78 34.33 -52.46
C ARG A 115 -17.20 35.44 -51.57
N GLU A 116 -16.22 35.10 -50.76
CA GLU A 116 -15.38 36.08 -50.05
C GLU A 116 -14.53 36.88 -51.03
#